data_AF-A0A1F7YG40-F1
#
_entry.id   AF-A0A1F7YG40-F1
#
_cell.length_a   1.000
_cell.length_b   1.000
_cell.length_c   1.000
_cell.angle_alpha   90.00
_cell.angle_beta   90.00
_cell.angle_gamma   90.00
#
_symmetry.space_group_name_H-M   'P 1'
#
loop_
_entity.id
_entity.type
_entity.pdbx_description
1 polymer ?
#
loop_
_entity_poly.entity_id
_entity_poly.type
_entity_poly.pdbx_seq_one_letter_code
_entity_poly.pdbx_strand_id
1 'polypeptide(L)'
;MMPVILLSVLFLPFVLWPVEKLLPFPFLVEELVKVIYILLIIKEEEATKERLISATVVGVLFALSESFFFLLNIQAVGTPSTLVTRLVLTLPLHVVTTVLIMLPTLLNKKLIILGFILAATLHFLFNMGVTKLANGPF
;
A
#
# COMPACT_ATOMS: atom_id res chain seq x y z
N MET A 1 10.22 3.16 19.19
CA MET A 1 10.60 3.29 17.77
C MET A 1 9.39 3.30 16.84
N MET A 2 8.29 2.63 17.22
CA MET A 2 7.05 2.56 16.43
C MET A 2 6.53 3.89 15.84
N PRO A 3 6.45 5.03 16.58
CA PRO A 3 5.95 6.27 15.98
C PRO A 3 6.79 6.77 14.81
N VAL A 4 8.12 6.60 14.89
CA VAL A 4 9.04 7.01 13.82
C VAL A 4 8.88 6.11 12.60
N ILE A 5 8.71 4.80 12.81
CA ILE A 5 8.42 3.84 11.74
C ILE A 5 7.11 4.22 11.05
N LEU A 6 6.04 4.49 11.80
CA LEU A 6 4.76 4.86 11.20
C LEU A 6 4.83 6.19 10.43
N LEU A 7 5.50 7.20 10.97
CA LEU A 7 5.66 8.50 10.29
C LEU A 7 6.50 8.41 9.01
N SER A 8 7.49 7.52 8.94
CA SER A 8 8.30 7.36 7.72
C SER A 8 7.49 6.80 6.54
N VAL A 9 6.37 6.12 6.80
CA VAL A 9 5.46 5.60 5.76
C VAL A 9 4.93 6.71 4.87
N LEU A 10 4.70 7.91 5.43
CA LEU A 10 4.17 9.06 4.71
C LEU A 10 5.09 9.54 3.59
N PHE A 11 6.38 9.19 3.62
CA PHE A 11 7.34 9.59 2.60
C PHE A 11 7.54 8.51 1.52
N LEU A 12 6.96 7.32 1.66
CA LEU A 12 7.25 6.21 0.76
C LEU A 12 6.79 6.43 -0.67
N PRO A 13 5.54 6.89 -0.94
CA PRO A 13 5.14 7.16 -2.31
C PRO A 13 6.02 8.21 -3.01
N PHE A 14 6.64 9.13 -2.27
CA PHE A 14 7.64 10.06 -2.84
C PHE A 14 8.87 9.33 -3.38
N VAL A 15 9.40 8.40 -2.59
CA VAL A 15 10.58 7.60 -2.94
C VAL A 15 10.25 6.58 -4.02
N LEU A 16 9.01 6.09 -4.04
CA LEU A 16 8.52 5.12 -5.01
C LEU A 16 8.18 5.75 -6.36
N TRP A 17 7.80 7.01 -6.42
CA TRP A 17 7.42 7.69 -7.67
C TRP A 17 8.47 7.61 -8.80
N PRO A 18 9.78 7.82 -8.56
CA PRO A 18 10.81 7.57 -9.59
C PRO A 18 10.86 6.10 -10.02
N VAL A 19 10.67 5.18 -9.07
CA VAL A 19 10.71 3.74 -9.34
C VAL A 19 9.52 3.32 -10.19
N GLU A 20 8.34 3.89 -9.96
CA GLU A 20 7.14 3.66 -10.76
C GLU A 20 7.32 4.07 -12.23
N LYS A 21 8.13 5.10 -12.50
CA LYS A 21 8.43 5.53 -13.88
C LYS A 21 9.44 4.64 -14.59
N LEU A 22 10.28 3.91 -13.84
CA LEU A 22 11.40 3.15 -14.38
C LEU A 22 11.11 1.64 -14.47
N LEU A 23 10.22 1.12 -13.62
CA LEU A 23 9.93 -0.31 -13.54
C LEU A 23 8.55 -0.66 -14.11
N PRO A 24 8.42 -1.80 -14.83
CA PRO A 24 7.15 -2.22 -15.42
C PRO A 24 6.10 -2.70 -14.42
N PHE A 25 6.50 -2.98 -13.17
CA PHE A 25 5.63 -3.57 -12.15
C PHE A 25 5.68 -2.76 -10.83
N PRO A 26 5.18 -1.51 -10.83
CA PRO A 26 5.22 -0.62 -9.65
C PRO A 26 4.58 -1.24 -8.41
N PHE A 27 3.46 -1.93 -8.59
CA PHE A 27 2.74 -2.60 -7.51
C PHE A 27 3.62 -3.60 -6.71
N LEU A 28 4.56 -4.29 -7.36
CA LEU A 28 5.46 -5.21 -6.66
C LEU A 28 6.38 -4.46 -5.69
N VAL A 29 6.86 -3.30 -6.10
CA VAL A 29 7.75 -2.47 -5.28
C VAL A 29 7.00 -1.92 -4.08
N GLU A 30 5.77 -1.45 -4.27
CA GLU A 30 4.91 -0.98 -3.18
C GLU A 30 4.65 -2.07 -2.14
N GLU A 31 4.31 -3.28 -2.58
CA GLU A 31 4.10 -4.41 -1.68
C GLU A 31 5.40 -4.85 -0.99
N LEU A 32 6.54 -4.83 -1.67
CA LEU A 32 7.85 -5.11 -1.07
C LEU A 32 8.19 -4.10 0.04
N VAL A 33 7.89 -2.82 -0.18
CA VAL A 33 8.09 -1.81 0.84
C VAL A 33 7.19 -2.08 2.04
N LYS A 34 5.91 -2.41 1.86
CA LYS A 34 5.02 -2.77 2.97
C LYS A 34 5.55 -3.99 3.74
N VAL A 35 6.07 -5.01 3.05
CA VAL A 35 6.74 -6.16 3.68
C VAL A 35 7.85 -5.72 4.64
N ILE A 36 8.69 -4.76 4.24
CA ILE A 36 9.75 -4.20 5.11
C ILE A 36 9.13 -3.61 6.39
N TYR A 37 8.05 -2.83 6.26
CA TYR A 37 7.37 -2.26 7.43
C TYR A 37 6.73 -3.30 8.33
N ILE A 38 6.11 -4.34 7.77
CA ILE A 38 5.55 -5.44 8.56
C ILE A 38 6.66 -6.18 9.31
N LEU A 39 7.84 -6.39 8.70
CA LEU A 39 9.00 -6.97 9.38
C LEU A 39 9.51 -6.08 10.52
N LEU A 40 9.48 -4.75 10.37
CA LEU A 40 9.83 -3.82 11.44
C LEU A 40 8.82 -3.90 12.60
N ILE A 41 7.52 -3.92 12.30
CA ILE A 41 6.46 -4.05 13.32
C ILE A 41 6.58 -5.38 14.08
N ILE A 42 6.85 -6.48 13.38
CA ILE A 42 6.99 -7.82 13.99
C ILE A 42 8.22 -7.96 14.90
N LYS A 43 9.22 -7.07 14.76
CA LYS A 43 10.38 -7.03 15.66
C LYS A 43 10.06 -6.39 17.01
N GLU A 44 9.01 -5.58 17.10
CA GLU A 44 8.60 -4.92 18.34
C GLU A 44 7.85 -5.90 19.25
N GLU A 45 8.06 -5.78 20.56
CA GLU A 45 7.39 -6.58 21.61
C GLU A 45 5.97 -6.08 21.89
N GLU A 46 5.14 -6.11 20.85
CA GLU A 46 3.73 -5.73 20.90
C GLU A 46 2.81 -6.95 20.87
N ALA A 47 1.63 -6.84 21.48
CA ALA A 47 0.61 -7.87 21.37
C ALA A 47 0.00 -7.89 19.94
N THR A 48 -0.64 -9.00 19.60
CA THR A 48 -1.16 -9.25 18.24
C THR A 48 -2.14 -8.17 17.78
N LYS A 49 -2.94 -7.63 18.71
CA LYS A 49 -3.91 -6.58 18.42
C LYS A 49 -3.21 -5.28 17.99
N GLU A 50 -2.20 -4.86 18.73
CA GLU A 50 -1.40 -3.66 18.45
C GLU A 50 -0.69 -3.81 17.10
N ARG A 51 -0.15 -4.98 16.78
CA ARG A 51 0.47 -5.26 15.47
C ARG A 51 -0.51 -5.12 14.30
N LEU A 52 -1.74 -5.61 14.46
CA LEU A 52 -2.78 -5.46 13.44
C LEU A 52 -3.22 -3.99 13.28
N ILE A 53 -3.31 -3.24 14.39
CA ILE A 53 -3.57 -1.80 14.36
C ILE A 53 -2.44 -1.09 13.62
N SER A 54 -1.18 -1.38 13.95
CA SER A 54 0.00 -0.81 13.28
C SER A 54 0.01 -1.12 11.78
N ALA A 55 -0.29 -2.36 11.38
CA ALA A 55 -0.40 -2.73 9.96
C ALA A 55 -1.52 -1.97 9.23
N THR A 56 -2.65 -1.78 9.91
CA THR A 56 -3.77 -0.97 9.38
C THR A 56 -3.36 0.48 9.22
N VAL A 57 -2.69 1.06 10.22
CA VAL A 57 -2.16 2.43 10.17
C VAL A 57 -1.15 2.59 9.04
N VAL A 58 -0.25 1.64 8.81
CA VAL A 58 0.65 1.65 7.64
C VAL A 58 -0.15 1.74 6.35
N GLY A 59 -1.19 0.93 6.18
CA GLY A 59 -2.03 0.94 4.97
C GLY A 59 -2.73 2.28 4.76
N VAL A 60 -3.28 2.86 5.84
CA VAL A 60 -3.93 4.18 5.80
C VAL A 60 -2.94 5.28 5.43
N LEU A 61 -1.79 5.35 6.11
CA LEU A 61 -0.78 6.37 5.85
C LEU A 61 -0.20 6.26 4.44
N PHE A 62 -0.01 5.04 3.95
CA PHE A 62 0.45 4.79 2.60
C PHE A 62 -0.54 5.34 1.56
N ALA A 63 -1.83 5.00 1.68
CA ALA A 63 -2.88 5.48 0.77
C ALA A 63 -3.07 7.01 0.82
N LEU A 64 -3.01 7.60 2.02
CA LEU A 64 -3.11 9.05 2.19
C LEU A 64 -1.94 9.77 1.54
N SER A 65 -0.74 9.24 1.72
CA SER A 65 0.46 9.78 1.09
C SER A 65 0.38 9.67 -0.44
N GLU A 66 0.02 8.49 -0.97
CA GLU A 66 -0.17 8.28 -2.40
C GLU A 66 -1.18 9.27 -3.00
N SER A 67 -2.31 9.47 -2.31
CA SER A 67 -3.35 10.43 -2.71
C SER A 67 -2.86 11.88 -2.66
N PHE A 68 -2.03 12.23 -1.68
CA PHE A 68 -1.40 13.55 -1.62
C PHE A 68 -0.46 13.78 -2.80
N PHE A 69 0.36 12.80 -3.17
CA PHE A 69 1.22 12.92 -4.36
C PHE A 69 0.42 12.98 -5.67
N PHE A 70 -0.69 12.24 -5.77
CA PHE A 70 -1.62 12.39 -6.88
C PHE A 70 -2.16 13.82 -6.99
N LEU A 71 -2.51 14.45 -5.86
CA LEU A 71 -2.99 15.84 -5.83
C LEU A 71 -1.94 16.81 -6.39
N LEU A 72 -0.65 16.62 -6.08
CA LEU A 72 0.43 17.47 -6.61
C LEU A 72 0.55 17.39 -8.15
N ASN A 73 0.14 16.27 -8.75
CA ASN A 73 0.22 16.06 -10.19
C ASN A 73 -1.15 16.09 -10.89
N ILE A 74 -2.23 16.47 -10.19
CA ILE A 74 -3.61 16.26 -10.63
C ILE A 74 -3.89 16.87 -12.01
N GLN A 75 -3.27 18.00 -12.35
CA GLN A 75 -3.41 18.67 -13.64
C GLN A 75 -2.96 17.80 -14.83
N ALA A 76 -2.03 16.85 -14.60
CA ALA A 76 -1.53 15.94 -15.63
C ALA A 76 -2.24 14.59 -15.65
N VAL A 77 -2.92 14.20 -14.57
CA VAL A 77 -3.44 12.83 -14.39
C VAL A 77 -4.94 12.73 -14.11
N GLY A 78 -5.68 13.84 -13.98
CA GLY A 78 -7.12 13.80 -13.85
C GLY A 78 -7.79 15.10 -13.40
N THR A 79 -8.93 14.96 -12.74
CA THR A 79 -9.71 16.09 -12.17
C THR A 79 -9.84 15.93 -10.66
N PRO A 80 -10.26 16.96 -9.92
CA PRO A 80 -10.52 16.84 -8.48
C PRO A 80 -11.49 15.70 -8.10
N SER A 81 -12.44 15.34 -8.97
CA SER A 81 -13.32 14.18 -8.71
C SER A 81 -12.58 12.85 -8.79
N THR A 82 -11.57 12.73 -9.66
CA THR A 82 -10.68 11.56 -9.75
C THR A 82 -9.95 11.30 -8.43
N LEU A 83 -9.56 12.35 -7.69
CA LEU A 83 -8.90 12.21 -6.40
C LEU A 83 -9.80 11.49 -5.38
N VAL A 84 -11.08 11.87 -5.30
CA VAL A 84 -12.04 11.27 -4.37
C VAL A 84 -12.25 9.79 -4.71
N THR A 85 -12.47 9.48 -5.98
CA THR A 85 -12.61 8.10 -6.44
C THR A 85 -11.37 7.27 -6.14
N ARG A 86 -10.16 7.81 -6.40
CA ARG A 86 -8.91 7.14 -6.05
C ARG A 86 -8.82 6.89 -4.56
N LEU A 87 -9.02 7.90 -3.72
CA LEU A 87 -8.92 7.75 -2.28
C LEU A 87 -9.89 6.68 -1.75
N VAL A 88 -11.13 6.66 -2.23
CA VAL A 88 -12.14 5.66 -1.83
C VAL A 88 -11.75 4.24 -2.25
N LEU A 89 -11.05 4.07 -3.37
CA LEU A 89 -10.68 2.75 -3.89
C LEU A 89 -9.30 2.27 -3.41
N THR A 90 -8.29 3.15 -3.37
CA THR A 90 -6.92 2.81 -2.98
C THR A 90 -6.78 2.68 -1.47
N LEU A 91 -7.52 3.46 -0.66
CA LEU A 91 -7.47 3.32 0.80
C LEU A 91 -7.82 1.89 1.28
N PRO A 92 -8.96 1.29 0.89
CA PRO A 92 -9.24 -0.11 1.22
C PRO A 92 -8.18 -1.07 0.69
N LEU A 93 -7.67 -0.84 -0.52
CA LEU A 93 -6.63 -1.69 -1.11
C LEU A 93 -5.36 -1.69 -0.25
N HIS A 94 -4.82 -0.53 0.11
CA HIS A 94 -3.59 -0.45 0.88
C HIS A 94 -3.76 -1.02 2.29
N VAL A 95 -4.92 -0.82 2.92
CA VAL A 95 -5.24 -1.44 4.22
C VAL A 95 -5.33 -2.96 4.11
N VAL A 96 -6.05 -3.49 3.12
CA VAL A 96 -6.21 -4.94 2.94
C VAL A 96 -4.87 -5.58 2.61
N THR A 97 -4.07 -4.99 1.73
CA THR A 97 -2.75 -5.53 1.35
C THR A 97 -1.79 -5.56 2.53
N THR A 98 -1.71 -4.52 3.38
CA THR A 98 -0.85 -4.57 4.58
C THR A 98 -1.33 -5.61 5.59
N VAL A 99 -2.65 -5.74 5.79
CA VAL A 99 -3.22 -6.77 6.67
C VAL A 99 -3.00 -8.17 6.13
N LEU A 100 -3.12 -8.39 4.81
CA LEU A 100 -2.82 -9.67 4.15
C LEU A 100 -1.35 -10.07 4.30
N ILE A 101 -0.43 -9.12 4.36
CA ILE A 101 0.98 -9.41 4.67
C ILE A 101 1.13 -9.76 6.16
N MET A 102 0.46 -9.03 7.06
CA MET A 102 0.57 -9.21 8.51
C MET A 102 0.01 -10.56 9.00
N LEU A 103 -1.20 -10.93 8.60
CA LEU A 103 -1.91 -12.12 9.11
C LEU A 103 -1.10 -13.44 9.04
N PRO A 104 -0.56 -13.86 7.88
CA PRO A 104 0.27 -15.06 7.80
C PRO A 104 1.60 -14.89 8.55
N THR A 105 2.15 -13.67 8.59
CA THR A 105 3.40 -13.36 9.30
C THR A 105 3.27 -13.54 10.82
N LEU A 106 2.08 -13.28 11.38
CA LEU A 106 1.77 -13.51 12.80
C LEU A 106 1.78 -15.01 13.16
N LEU A 107 1.38 -15.89 12.23
CA LEU A 107 1.42 -17.35 12.45
C LEU A 107 2.85 -17.87 12.36
N ASN A 108 3.59 -17.42 11.34
CA ASN A 108 4.98 -17.77 11.14
C ASN A 108 5.65 -16.72 10.25
N LYS A 109 6.76 -16.15 10.72
CA LYS A 109 7.51 -15.10 10.00
C LYS A 109 7.90 -15.51 8.57
N LYS A 110 8.10 -16.80 8.30
CA LYS A 110 8.43 -17.33 6.95
C LYS A 110 7.24 -17.23 5.97
N LEU A 111 6.01 -17.17 6.47
CA LEU A 111 4.80 -17.01 5.65
C LEU A 111 4.58 -15.57 5.18
N ILE A 112 5.49 -14.64 5.49
CA ILE A 112 5.45 -13.29 4.92
C ILE A 112 5.54 -13.32 3.38
N ILE A 113 6.23 -14.31 2.81
CA ILE A 113 6.30 -14.52 1.36
C ILE A 113 4.89 -14.83 0.80
N LEU A 114 4.11 -15.66 1.50
CA LEU A 114 2.73 -15.93 1.13
C LEU A 114 1.88 -14.65 1.20
N GLY A 115 2.00 -13.89 2.29
CA GLY A 115 1.32 -12.61 2.45
C GLY A 115 1.65 -11.60 1.35
N PHE A 116 2.93 -11.52 0.98
CA PHE A 116 3.42 -10.71 -0.14
C PHE A 116 2.81 -11.13 -1.47
N ILE A 117 2.82 -12.43 -1.80
CA ILE A 117 2.25 -12.94 -3.05
C ILE A 117 0.74 -12.62 -3.13
N LEU A 118 0.01 -12.82 -2.03
CA LEU A 118 -1.42 -12.50 -1.97
C LEU A 118 -1.68 -11.00 -2.14
N ALA A 119 -0.93 -10.15 -1.44
CA ALA A 119 -1.04 -8.70 -1.55
C ALA A 119 -0.70 -8.19 -2.96
N ALA A 120 0.40 -8.68 -3.54
CA ALA A 120 0.81 -8.33 -4.90
C ALA A 120 -0.22 -8.77 -5.94
N THR A 121 -0.79 -9.97 -5.79
CA THR A 121 -1.85 -10.47 -6.67
C THR A 121 -3.11 -9.60 -6.56
N LEU A 122 -3.53 -9.26 -5.34
CA LEU A 122 -4.69 -8.41 -5.12
C LEU A 122 -4.48 -7.01 -5.73
N HIS A 123 -3.33 -6.41 -5.50
CA HIS A 123 -2.98 -5.10 -6.05
C HIS A 123 -2.94 -5.14 -7.57
N PHE A 124 -2.32 -6.15 -8.17
CA PHE A 124 -2.34 -6.35 -9.62
C PHE A 124 -3.77 -6.43 -10.18
N LEU A 125 -4.62 -7.26 -9.57
CA LEU A 125 -6.02 -7.41 -10.00
C LEU A 125 -6.81 -6.11 -9.84
N PHE A 126 -6.56 -5.35 -8.78
CA PHE A 126 -7.15 -4.04 -8.58
C PHE A 126 -6.74 -3.06 -9.70
N ASN A 127 -5.43 -2.97 -10.01
CA ASN A 127 -4.93 -2.10 -11.07
C ASN A 127 -5.54 -2.47 -12.43
N MET A 128 -5.60 -3.77 -12.75
CA MET A 128 -6.30 -4.25 -13.95
C MET A 128 -7.78 -3.85 -13.98
N GLY A 129 -8.48 -3.97 -12.85
CA GLY A 129 -9.88 -3.61 -12.71
C GLY A 129 -10.11 -2.12 -12.96
N VAL A 130 -9.30 -1.25 -12.33
CA VAL A 130 -9.35 0.20 -12.51
C VAL A 130 -9.03 0.59 -13.95
N THR A 131 -7.99 0.02 -14.57
CA THR A 131 -7.65 0.28 -15.97
C THR A 131 -8.76 -0.14 -16.93
N LYS A 132 -9.42 -1.28 -16.70
CA LYS A 132 -10.57 -1.71 -17.51
C LYS A 132 -11.77 -0.78 -17.36
N LEU A 133 -12.06 -0.32 -16.14
CA LEU A 133 -13.13 0.64 -15.90
C LEU A 133 -12.84 2.01 -16.54
N ALA A 134 -11.56 2.42 -16.58
CA ALA A 134 -11.15 3.67 -17.21
C ALA A 134 -11.17 3.62 -18.76
N ASN A 135 -10.98 2.44 -19.37
CA ASN A 135 -10.88 2.25 -20.82
C ASN A 135 -12.09 1.52 -21.44
N GLY A 136 -13.18 1.31 -20.69
CA GLY A 136 -14.36 0.56 -21.15
C GLY A 136 -15.31 1.39 -22.04
N PRO A 137 -16.10 0.75 -22.92
CA PRO A 137 -17.04 1.42 -23.80
C PRO A 137 -18.35 1.73 -23.07
N PHE A 138 -18.48 2.93 -22.52
CA PHE A 138 -19.77 3.55 -22.23
C PHE A 138 -19.74 4.99 -22.72
#